data_AF-A0A2R4P374-F1
#
_entry.id   AF-A0A2R4P374-F1
#
_cell.length_a   1.000
_cell.length_b   1.000
_cell.length_c   1.000
_cell.angle_alpha   90.00
_cell.angle_beta   90.00
_cell.angle_gamma   90.00
#
_symmetry.space_group_name_H-M   'P 1'
#
loop_
_entity.id
_entity.type
_entity.pdbx_description
1 polymer ?
#
loop_
_entity_poly.entity_id
_entity_poly.type
_entity_poly.pdbx_seq_one_letter_code
_entity_poly.pdbx_strand_id
1 'polypeptide(L)' 'MQDTGLKDKNNKKIYDGDILHFSNGNIGKVFLSNLRVGFDVAFDGAIPEELDVGLADRSEVIGNIHENRAIK' A
#
# COMPACT_ATOMS: atom_id res chain seq x y z
N MET A 1 9.91 4.09 7.54
CA MET A 1 9.17 4.12 6.27
C MET A 1 10.17 4.24 5.13
N GLN A 2 10.19 3.27 4.24
CA GLN A 2 11.02 3.26 3.03
C GLN A 2 10.19 3.78 1.84
N ASP A 3 10.74 4.66 1.00
CA ASP A 3 10.06 5.17 -0.20
C ASP A 3 9.97 4.03 -1.23
N THR A 4 8.78 3.77 -1.76
CA THR A 4 8.57 2.74 -2.79
C THR A 4 9.00 3.21 -4.18
N GLY A 5 9.16 4.53 -4.36
CA GLY A 5 9.39 5.16 -5.67
C GLY A 5 8.10 5.36 -6.48
N LEU A 6 6.95 4.88 -6.00
CA LEU A 6 5.66 4.99 -6.65
C LEU A 6 4.78 6.07 -6.02
N LYS A 7 3.76 6.49 -6.77
CA LYS A 7 2.78 7.48 -6.34
C LYS A 7 1.37 6.93 -6.52
N ASP A 8 0.47 7.34 -5.64
CA ASP A 8 -0.94 7.03 -5.75
C ASP A 8 -1.65 7.88 -6.82
N LYS A 9 -2.95 7.66 -7.01
CA LYS A 9 -3.77 8.40 -8.00
C LYS A 9 -3.78 9.93 -7.80
N ASN A 10 -3.44 10.39 -6.60
CA ASN A 10 -3.41 11.80 -6.21
C ASN A 10 -1.98 12.37 -6.25
N ASN A 11 -1.02 11.68 -6.89
CA ASN A 11 0.40 12.01 -6.93
C ASN A 11 1.10 12.02 -5.56
N LYS A 12 0.49 11.44 -4.52
CA LYS A 12 1.11 11.30 -3.20
C LYS A 12 2.05 10.09 -3.22
N LYS A 13 3.26 10.26 -2.68
CA LYS A 13 4.24 9.17 -2.57
C LYS A 13 3.71 8.05 -1.69
N ILE A 14 4.00 6.81 -2.10
CA ILE A 14 3.68 5.59 -1.35
C ILE A 14 4.93 5.12 -0.63
N TYR A 15 4.78 4.75 0.64
CA TYR A 15 5.85 4.27 1.51
C TYR A 15 5.52 2.89 2.10
N ASP A 16 6.56 2.19 2.55
CA ASP A 16 6.43 1.02 3.41
C ASP A 16 5.56 1.32 4.64
N GLY A 17 4.52 0.51 4.85
CA GLY A 17 3.56 0.66 5.94
C GLY A 17 2.35 1.54 5.64
N ASP A 18 2.25 2.12 4.43
CA ASP A 18 1.06 2.87 4.02
C ASP A 18 -0.17 1.97 3.85
N ILE A 19 -1.34 2.56 4.10
CA ILE A 19 -2.65 1.97 3.89
C ILE A 19 -3.26 2.58 2.64
N LEU A 20 -3.54 1.71 1.67
CA LEU A 20 -4.11 2.04 0.36
C LEU A 20 -5.61 1.74 0.35
N HIS A 21 -6.39 2.65 -0.20
CA HIS A 21 -7.81 2.44 -0.49
C HIS A 21 -8.04 2.39 -2.00
N PHE A 22 -8.85 1.43 -2.45
CA PHE A 22 -9.16 1.20 -3.85
C PHE A 22 -10.63 1.51 -4.15
N SER A 23 -10.96 1.80 -5.42
CA SER A 23 -12.31 2.19 -5.83
C SER A 23 -13.37 1.10 -5.61
N ASN A 24 -12.96 -0.17 -5.50
CA ASN A 24 -13.83 -1.30 -5.16
C ASN A 24 -14.07 -1.46 -3.65
N GLY A 25 -13.55 -0.55 -2.82
CA GLY A 25 -13.66 -0.59 -1.36
C GLY A 25 -12.61 -1.44 -0.65
N ASN A 26 -11.70 -2.09 -1.39
CA ASN A 26 -10.62 -2.86 -0.77
C ASN A 26 -9.63 -1.93 -0.07
N ILE A 27 -9.08 -2.43 1.04
CA ILE A 27 -8.01 -1.79 1.79
C ILE A 27 -6.78 -2.70 1.71
N GLY A 28 -5.65 -2.12 1.30
CA GLY A 28 -4.38 -2.81 1.18
C GLY A 28 -3.32 -2.19 2.10
N LYS A 29 -2.43 -3.01 2.65
CA LYS A 29 -1.26 -2.54 3.41
C LYS A 29 0.01 -2.78 2.62
N VAL A 30 0.81 -1.73 2.42
CA VAL A 30 2.11 -1.82 1.76
C VAL A 30 3.15 -2.39 2.73
N PHE A 31 3.96 -3.34 2.26
CA PHE A 31 5.10 -3.88 3.00
C PHE A 31 6.23 -4.31 2.06
N LEU A 32 7.48 -4.25 2.54
CA LEU A 32 8.61 -4.82 1.82
C LEU A 32 8.45 -6.35 1.69
N SER A 33 8.51 -6.87 0.46
CA SER A 33 8.32 -8.30 0.22
C SER A 33 9.50 -9.12 0.74
N ASN A 34 9.20 -10.29 1.30
CA ASN A 34 10.20 -11.28 1.69
C ASN A 34 10.51 -12.28 0.56
N LEU A 35 9.74 -12.27 -0.53
CA LEU A 35 9.85 -13.23 -1.64
C LEU A 35 10.46 -12.62 -2.91
N ARG A 36 10.33 -11.30 -3.09
CA ARG A 36 10.87 -10.55 -4.22
C ARG A 36 11.60 -9.30 -3.74
N VAL A 37 12.46 -8.75 -4.60
CA VAL A 37 13.06 -7.43 -4.38
C VAL A 37 12.05 -6.36 -4.77
N GLY A 38 11.23 -5.93 -3.82
CA GLY A 38 10.17 -4.94 -4.08
C GLY A 38 9.17 -4.85 -2.93
N PHE A 39 8.05 -4.16 -3.18
CA PHE A 39 6.96 -4.00 -2.24
C PHE A 39 5.75 -4.81 -2.69
N ASP A 40 5.04 -5.40 -1.74
CA ASP A 40 3.75 -6.03 -1.96
C ASP A 40 2.66 -5.25 -1.20
N VAL A 41 1.41 -5.46 -1.61
CA VAL A 41 0.20 -4.97 -0.94
C VAL A 41 -0.56 -6.17 -0.39
N ALA A 42 -0.70 -6.23 0.94
CA ALA A 42 -1.50 -7.24 1.62
C ALA A 42 -2.96 -6.80 1.68
N PHE A 43 -3.85 -7.65 1.19
CA PHE A 43 -5.30 -7.49 1.29
C PHE A 43 -5.87 -8.51 2.26
N ASP A 44 -7.00 -8.17 2.91
CA ASP A 44 -7.67 -9.12 3.79
C ASP A 44 -8.26 -10.30 3.00
N GLY A 45 -7.98 -11.52 3.44
CA GLY A 45 -8.48 -12.75 2.81
C GLY A 45 -7.91 -13.07 1.41
N ALA A 46 -6.86 -12.39 0.94
CA ALA A 46 -6.25 -12.63 -0.36
C ALA A 46 -4.72 -12.77 -0.30
N ILE A 47 -4.15 -13.36 -1.35
CA ILE A 47 -2.70 -13.44 -1.52
C ILE A 47 -2.17 -12.02 -1.81
N PRO A 48 -1.06 -11.58 -1.17
CA PRO A 48 -0.47 -10.28 -1.47
C PRO A 48 -0.11 -10.12 -2.95
N GLU A 49 -0.38 -8.93 -3.48
CA GLU A 49 -0.06 -8.56 -4.86
C GLU A 49 1.17 -7.64 -4.89
N GLU A 50 1.95 -7.68 -5.97
CA GLU A 50 3.08 -6.77 -6.15
C GLU A 50 2.60 -5.33 -6.30
N LEU A 51 3.25 -4.40 -5.61
CA LEU A 51 3.01 -2.98 -5.79
C LEU A 51 3.72 -2.50 -7.06
N ASP A 52 2.98 -2.47 -8.17
CA ASP A 52 3.43 -1.88 -9.44
C ASP A 52 2.78 -0.51 -9.72
N VAL A 53 3.16 0.12 -10.84
CA VAL A 53 2.63 1.42 -11.26
C VAL A 53 1.10 1.37 -11.46
N GLY A 54 0.59 0.28 -12.02
CA GLY A 54 -0.84 0.15 -12.32
C GLY A 54 -1.69 -0.03 -11.07
N LEU A 55 -1.19 -0.74 -10.07
CA LEU A 55 -1.84 -0.88 -8.77
C LEU A 55 -1.78 0.45 -8.01
N ALA A 56 -0.63 1.13 -8.04
CA ALA A 56 -0.43 2.43 -7.41
C ALA A 56 -1.38 3.51 -7.97
N ASP A 57 -1.50 3.64 -9.30
CA ASP A 57 -2.37 4.60 -9.99
C ASP A 57 -3.87 4.39 -9.71
N ARG A 58 -4.27 3.20 -9.21
CA ARG A 58 -5.65 2.88 -8.82
C ARG A 58 -5.93 3.03 -7.33
N SER A 59 -4.93 3.43 -6.56
CA SER A 59 -4.97 3.49 -5.10
C SER A 59 -4.97 4.92 -4.57
N GLU A 60 -5.31 5.08 -3.30
CA GLU A 60 -5.21 6.33 -2.54
C GLU A 60 -4.62 6.04 -1.15
N VAL A 61 -3.58 6.78 -0.75
CA VAL A 61 -2.97 6.63 0.57
C VAL A 61 -3.84 7.32 1.62
N ILE A 62 -4.54 6.53 2.43
CA ILE A 62 -5.48 6.99 3.47
C ILE A 62 -4.91 6.99 4.89
N GLY A 63 -3.69 6.48 5.08
CA GLY A 63 -3.00 6.47 6.38
C GLY A 63 -1.77 5.57 6.37
N ASN A 64 -1.18 5.33 7.53
CA ASN A 64 -0.10 4.36 7.70
C ASN A 64 -0.20 3.67 9.06
N ILE A 65 0.47 2.52 9.21
CA ILE A 65 0.44 1.72 10.44
C ILE A 65 1.15 2.36 11.66
N HIS A 66 1.91 3.43 11.46
CA HIS A 66 2.67 4.09 12.53
C HIS A 66 1.85 5.18 13.19
N GLU A 67 1.02 5.90 12.43
CA GLU A 67 0.18 6.99 12.88
C GLU A 67 -1.25 6.51 13.24
N ASN A 68 -1.76 5.45 12.60
CA ASN A 68 -3.08 4.86 12.92
C ASN A 68 -3.05 3.78 14.01
N ARG A 69 -2.19 3.90 15.03
CA ARG A 69 -2.18 2.97 16.18
C ARG A 69 -3.44 3.02 17.08
N ALA A 70 -4.43 3.85 16.75
CA ALA A 70 -5.62 4.10 17.57
C ALA A 70 -6.85 3.22 17.24
N ILE A 71 -6.75 2.24 16.34
CA ILE A 71 -7.84 1.27 16.13
C ILE A 71 -7.41 -0.06 16.77
N LYS A 72 -7.73 -0.22 18.05
CA LYS A 72 -7.66 -1.47 18.81
C LYS A 72 -8.98 -2.23 18.68
#